data_AF-A0A8C2YZK0-F1
#
_entry.id   AF-A0A8C2YZK0-F1
#
_cell.length_a   1.000
_cell.length_b   1.000
_cell.length_c   1.000
_cell.angle_alpha   90.00
_cell.angle_beta   90.00
_cell.angle_gamma   90.00
#
_symmetry.space_group_name_H-M   'P 1'
#
loop_
_entity.id
_entity.type
_entity.pdbx_description
1 polymer ?
#
loop_
_entity_poly.entity_id
_entity_poly.type
_entity_poly.pdbx_seq_one_letter_code
_entity_poly.pdbx_strand_id
1 'polypeptide(L)'
;MLVPQLLLETLEDLGDADFTKFKFYLGVKIFADRVPIAKSRLESAHRHDAVSEMMAVHGADGAVAVTVAVLKMMKINSVAEELEKTYTGASYTCNLCCEHCFAEERILIG
;
A
#
# COMPACT_ATOMS: atom_id res chain seq x y z
N MET A 1 -7.79 -10.99 1.72
CA MET A 1 -6.37 -10.57 1.58
C MET A 1 -6.25 -9.16 2.13
N LEU A 2 -5.22 -8.86 2.94
CA LEU A 2 -5.04 -7.53 3.55
C LEU A 2 -4.20 -6.63 2.63
N VAL A 3 -4.69 -5.43 2.33
CA VAL A 3 -3.97 -4.40 1.55
C VAL A 3 -2.54 -4.12 2.05
N PRO A 4 -2.27 -3.98 3.37
CA PRO A 4 -0.91 -3.77 3.84
C PRO A 4 0.05 -4.92 3.50
N GLN A 5 -0.44 -6.17 3.55
CA GLN A 5 0.38 -7.34 3.24
C GLN A 5 0.73 -7.38 1.75
N LEU A 6 -0.27 -7.17 0.89
CA LEU A 6 -0.09 -7.13 -0.55
C LEU A 6 0.90 -6.03 -0.98
N LEU A 7 0.78 -4.84 -0.39
CA LEU A 7 1.71 -3.74 -0.65
C LEU A 7 3.12 -4.07 -0.17
N LEU A 8 3.25 -4.70 1.00
CA LEU A 8 4.54 -5.09 1.53
C LEU A 8 5.24 -6.10 0.63
N GLU A 9 4.56 -7.18 0.24
CA GLU A 9 5.11 -8.19 -0.68
C GLU A 9 5.59 -7.54 -1.99
N THR A 10 4.78 -6.62 -2.54
CA THR A 10 5.15 -5.87 -3.75
C THR A 10 6.42 -5.03 -3.55
N LEU A 11 6.59 -4.41 -2.38
CA LEU A 11 7.79 -3.63 -2.05
C LEU A 11 9.00 -4.51 -1.70
N GLU A 12 8.79 -5.75 -1.27
CA GLU A 12 9.84 -6.75 -1.05
C GLU A 12 10.40 -7.29 -2.37
N ASP A 13 9.54 -7.43 -3.38
CA ASP A 13 9.97 -7.74 -4.76
C ASP A 13 10.81 -6.61 -5.40
N LEU A 14 10.72 -5.39 -4.87
CA LEU A 14 11.61 -4.30 -5.26
C LEU A 14 12.98 -4.45 -4.59
N GLY A 15 14.02 -4.51 -5.44
CA GLY A 15 15.40 -4.37 -4.99
C GLY A 15 15.65 -3.01 -4.32
N ASP A 16 16.67 -2.93 -3.45
CA ASP A 16 16.90 -1.74 -2.60
C ASP A 16 17.12 -0.45 -3.39
N ALA A 17 17.74 -0.54 -4.57
CA ALA A 17 17.93 0.60 -5.46
C ALA A 17 16.60 1.14 -6.02
N ASP A 18 15.67 0.25 -6.36
CA ASP A 18 14.35 0.64 -6.86
C ASP A 18 13.46 1.09 -5.71
N PHE A 19 13.52 0.45 -4.55
CA PHE A 19 12.83 0.94 -3.35
C PHE A 19 13.29 2.37 -2.97
N THR A 20 14.58 2.68 -3.10
CA THR A 20 15.08 4.05 -2.88
C THR A 20 14.46 5.06 -3.83
N LYS A 21 14.34 4.73 -5.12
CA LYS A 21 13.64 5.58 -6.10
C LYS A 21 12.15 5.68 -5.79
N PHE A 22 11.51 4.58 -5.39
CA PHE A 22 10.10 4.54 -5.02
C PHE A 22 9.81 5.55 -3.90
N LYS A 23 10.62 5.55 -2.83
CA LYS A 23 10.53 6.53 -1.75
C LYS A 23 10.70 7.97 -2.22
N PHE A 24 11.62 8.20 -3.16
CA PHE A 24 11.79 9.53 -3.76
C PHE A 24 10.51 9.98 -4.48
N TYR A 25 9.90 9.11 -5.29
CA TYR A 25 8.68 9.43 -6.02
C TYR A 25 7.48 9.65 -5.10
N LEU A 26 7.32 8.89 -4.01
CA LEU A 26 6.28 9.13 -3.00
C LEU A 26 6.33 10.52 -2.37
N GLY A 27 7.53 11.08 -2.25
CA GLY A 27 7.74 12.45 -1.75
C GLY A 27 7.57 13.54 -2.81
N VAL A 28 7.37 13.17 -4.08
CA VAL A 28 7.05 14.08 -5.17
C VAL A 28 5.53 14.16 -5.29
N LYS A 29 4.99 15.35 -5.60
CA LYS A 29 3.57 15.48 -5.93
C LYS A 29 3.33 14.88 -7.32
N ILE A 30 3.05 13.57 -7.38
CA ILE A 30 2.83 12.85 -8.63
C ILE A 30 1.40 13.08 -9.16
N PHE A 31 0.42 13.17 -8.27
CA PHE A 31 -0.98 13.40 -8.61
C PHE A 31 -1.43 14.77 -8.15
N ALA A 32 -2.24 15.45 -8.96
CA ALA A 32 -2.80 16.75 -8.61
C ALA A 32 -3.69 16.67 -7.34
N ASP A 33 -4.36 15.52 -7.17
CA ASP A 33 -5.33 15.17 -6.13
C ASP A 33 -4.74 14.39 -4.93
N ARG A 34 -3.48 13.94 -5.00
CA ARG A 34 -2.85 13.18 -3.90
C ARG A 34 -1.84 14.02 -3.13
N VAL A 35 -1.89 13.87 -1.81
CA VAL A 35 -0.98 14.54 -0.87
C VAL A 35 0.38 13.82 -0.89
N PRO A 36 1.49 14.49 -1.23
CA PRO A 36 2.80 13.87 -1.15
C PRO A 36 3.16 13.52 0.30
N ILE A 37 3.83 12.39 0.49
CA ILE A 37 4.29 11.96 1.81
C ILE A 37 5.57 12.73 2.15
N ALA A 38 5.68 13.21 3.39
CA ALA A 38 6.84 14.00 3.80
C ALA A 38 8.14 13.18 3.65
N LYS A 39 9.14 13.73 2.94
CA LYS A 39 10.43 13.07 2.72
C LYS A 39 11.12 12.65 4.01
N SER A 40 11.00 13.44 5.08
CA SER A 40 11.54 13.11 6.40
C SER A 40 11.00 11.80 6.98
N ARG A 41 9.76 11.42 6.63
CA ARG A 41 9.16 10.15 7.05
C ARG A 41 9.63 8.97 6.20
N LEU A 42 10.08 9.24 4.97
CA LEU A 42 10.50 8.22 4.00
C LEU A 42 12.02 7.99 3.97
N GLU A 43 12.82 8.96 4.40
CA GLU A 43 14.28 8.89 4.29
C GLU A 43 14.85 7.66 5.01
N SER A 44 14.41 7.42 6.25
CA SER A 44 14.77 6.25 7.06
C SER A 44 13.73 5.12 7.06
N ALA A 45 12.63 5.25 6.31
CA ALA A 45 11.56 4.25 6.30
C ALA A 45 12.05 2.92 5.72
N HIS A 46 11.78 1.84 6.46
CA HIS A 46 11.79 0.48 5.93
C HIS A 46 10.55 0.22 5.08
N ARG A 47 10.50 -0.93 4.40
CA ARG A 47 9.37 -1.33 3.53
C ARG A 47 8.04 -1.30 4.29
N HIS A 48 8.00 -1.86 5.51
CA HIS A 48 6.82 -1.86 6.36
C HIS A 48 6.39 -0.45 6.78
N ASP A 49 7.34 0.42 7.14
CA ASP A 49 7.05 1.80 7.51
C ASP A 49 6.43 2.55 6.34
N ALA A 50 6.99 2.39 5.13
CA ALA A 50 6.45 3.00 3.93
C ALA A 50 5.00 2.56 3.65
N VAL A 51 4.66 1.28 3.86
CA VAL A 51 3.26 0.81 3.74
C VAL A 51 2.35 1.49 4.76
N SER A 52 2.77 1.51 6.03
CA SER A 52 2.01 2.16 7.11
C SER A 52 1.77 3.64 6.81
N GLU A 53 2.80 4.34 6.34
CA GLU A 53 2.77 5.74 5.92
C GLU A 53 1.79 5.99 4.76
N MET A 54 1.86 5.17 3.71
CA MET A 54 0.94 5.27 2.57
C MET A 54 -0.51 5.03 2.99
N MET A 55 -0.75 4.04 3.85
CA MET A 55 -2.09 3.76 4.37
C MET A 55 -2.61 4.88 5.26
N ALA A 56 -1.77 5.45 6.11
CA ALA A 56 -2.14 6.56 6.99
C ALA A 56 -2.51 7.83 6.21
N VAL A 57 -1.82 8.10 5.10
CA VAL A 57 -2.04 9.32 4.30
C VAL A 57 -3.16 9.14 3.26
N HIS A 58 -3.24 7.99 2.61
CA HIS A 58 -4.11 7.79 1.45
C HIS A 58 -5.24 6.78 1.66
N GLY A 59 -5.25 6.06 2.79
CA GLY A 59 -6.15 4.91 3.00
C GLY A 59 -5.75 3.70 2.15
N ALA A 60 -6.49 2.60 2.29
CA ALA A 60 -6.17 1.34 1.62
C ALA A 60 -6.22 1.46 0.08
N ASP A 61 -7.35 1.92 -0.47
CA ASP A 61 -7.51 2.11 -1.93
C ASP A 61 -6.51 3.11 -2.50
N GLY A 62 -6.28 4.21 -1.79
CA GLY A 62 -5.35 5.25 -2.21
C GLY A 62 -3.89 4.79 -2.19
N ALA A 63 -3.50 3.99 -1.20
CA ALA A 63 -2.16 3.43 -1.11
C ALA A 63 -1.86 2.49 -2.29
N VAL A 64 -2.83 1.66 -2.69
CA VAL A 64 -2.68 0.80 -3.88
C VAL A 64 -2.57 1.64 -5.14
N ALA A 65 -3.45 2.61 -5.34
CA ALA A 65 -3.43 3.47 -6.53
C ALA A 65 -2.11 4.24 -6.67
N VAL A 66 -1.60 4.81 -5.57
CA VAL A 66 -0.32 5.52 -5.55
C VAL A 66 0.83 4.56 -5.83
N THR A 67 0.84 3.37 -5.22
CA THR A 67 1.90 2.37 -5.44
C THR A 67 1.97 1.92 -6.89
N VAL A 68 0.83 1.52 -7.48
CA VAL A 68 0.75 1.11 -8.90
C VAL A 68 1.29 2.20 -9.81
N ALA A 69 0.91 3.45 -9.56
CA ALA A 69 1.28 4.54 -10.45
C ALA A 69 2.75 4.98 -10.28
N VAL A 70 3.31 4.92 -9.07
CA VAL A 70 4.76 5.07 -8.86
C VAL A 70 5.55 3.97 -9.59
N LEU A 71 5.12 2.72 -9.48
CA LEU A 71 5.75 1.58 -10.16
C LEU A 71 5.73 1.74 -11.69
N LYS A 72 4.60 2.19 -12.25
CA LYS A 72 4.47 2.53 -13.68
C LYS A 72 5.41 3.67 -14.09
N MET A 73 5.57 4.70 -13.26
CA MET A 73 6.52 5.79 -13.50
C MET A 73 7.98 5.32 -13.52
N MET A 74 8.31 4.37 -12.64
CA MET A 74 9.63 3.74 -12.59
C MET A 74 9.85 2.73 -13.73
N LYS A 75 8.87 2.52 -14.62
CA LYS A 75 8.84 1.52 -15.69
C LYS A 75 8.89 0.07 -15.19
N ILE A 76 8.51 -0.18 -13.94
CA ILE A 76 8.35 -1.52 -13.36
C ILE A 76 6.90 -1.96 -13.59
N ASN A 77 6.51 -2.03 -14.86
CA ASN A 77 5.11 -2.24 -15.25
C ASN A 77 4.61 -3.64 -14.86
N SER A 78 5.47 -4.67 -14.92
CA SER A 78 5.10 -6.04 -14.58
C SER A 78 4.58 -6.15 -13.14
N VAL A 79 5.33 -5.60 -12.18
CA VAL A 79 4.96 -5.60 -10.75
C VAL A 79 3.70 -4.74 -10.53
N ALA A 80 3.58 -3.60 -11.23
CA ALA A 80 2.41 -2.74 -11.13
C ALA A 80 1.13 -3.45 -11.63
N GLU A 81 1.21 -4.15 -12.75
CA GLU A 81 0.10 -4.92 -13.32
C GLU A 81 -0.28 -6.11 -12.43
N GLU A 82 0.70 -6.78 -11.83
CA GLU A 82 0.44 -7.89 -10.90
C GLU A 82 -0.26 -7.41 -9.63
N LEU A 83 0.19 -6.29 -9.05
CA LEU A 83 -0.47 -5.65 -7.92
C LEU A 83 -1.92 -5.26 -8.26
N GLU A 84 -2.12 -4.64 -9.43
CA GLU A 84 -3.46 -4.22 -9.89
C GLU A 84 -4.37 -5.44 -10.14
N LYS A 85 -3.87 -6.50 -10.77
CA LYS A 85 -4.59 -7.76 -10.99
C LYS A 85 -4.91 -8.47 -9.68
N THR A 86 -4.02 -8.44 -8.70
CA THR A 86 -4.25 -9.08 -7.39
C THR A 86 -5.29 -8.29 -6.58
N TYR A 87 -5.22 -6.96 -6.64
CA TYR A 87 -6.19 -6.09 -5.96
C TYR A 87 -7.59 -6.17 -6.58
N THR A 88 -7.69 -6.05 -7.91
CA THR A 88 -8.96 -6.21 -8.65
C THR A 88 -9.45 -7.66 -8.56
N GLY A 89 -8.53 -8.62 -8.65
CA GLY A 89 -8.56 -10.02 -8.20
C GLY A 89 -9.41 -10.29 -6.97
N ALA A 90 -8.99 -9.63 -5.88
CA ALA A 90 -9.66 -9.74 -4.60
C ALA A 90 -11.03 -9.03 -4.61
N SER A 91 -11.22 -7.99 -5.41
CA SER A 91 -12.47 -7.22 -5.49
C SER A 91 -13.65 -8.05 -6.04
N TYR A 92 -13.41 -9.03 -6.93
CA TYR A 92 -14.46 -9.95 -7.41
C TYR A 92 -14.66 -11.22 -6.57
N THR A 93 -13.99 -11.35 -5.42
CA THR A 93 -14.23 -12.46 -4.47
C THR A 93 -14.83 -11.97 -3.15
N CYS A 94 -15.76 -11.00 -3.18
CA CYS A 94 -16.70 -10.83 -2.09
C CYS A 94 -17.93 -11.73 -2.32
N ASN A 95 -17.77 -13.07 -2.18
CA ASN A 95 -18.94 -13.95 -2.11
C ASN A 95 -18.77 -15.30 -1.40
N LEU A 96 -17.68 -15.56 -0.67
CA LEU A 96 -17.66 -16.67 0.29
C LEU A 96 -16.96 -16.24 1.60
N CYS A 97 -17.75 -16.16 2.67
CA CYS A 97 -17.40 -15.92 4.08
C CYS A 97 -16.32 -16.91 4.60
N CYS A 98 -15.60 -16.70 5.72
CA CYS A 98 -16.11 -16.56 7.09
C CYS A 98 -15.01 -16.22 8.14
N GLU A 99 -15.47 -15.53 9.19
CA GLU A 99 -15.24 -15.73 10.65
C GLU A 99 -13.84 -15.59 11.31
N HIS A 100 -13.84 -14.81 12.41
CA HIS A 100 -12.78 -14.49 13.39
C HIS A 100 -11.76 -13.40 12.98
N CYS A 101 -11.51 -12.32 13.72
CA CYS A 101 -11.83 -11.99 15.11
C CYS A 101 -11.68 -10.46 15.33
N PHE A 102 -12.77 -9.76 15.63
CA PHE A 102 -12.71 -8.47 16.34
C PHE A 102 -13.40 -8.72 17.68
N ALA A 103 -12.64 -9.22 18.64
CA ALA A 103 -13.08 -9.38 20.01
C ALA A 103 -12.00 -8.80 20.91
N GLU A 104 -12.22 -7.57 21.36
CA GLU A 104 -11.70 -7.12 22.65
C GLU A 104 -12.88 -6.75 23.55
N GLU A 105 -12.68 -7.04 24.82
CA GLU A 105 -13.64 -7.41 25.83
C GLU A 105 -14.50 -6.29 26.42
N ARG A 106 -15.77 -6.66 26.65
CA ARG A 106 -16.63 -6.44 27.84
C ARG A 106 -16.98 -5.01 28.28
N ILE A 107 -18.09 -4.98 29.05
CA ILE A 107 -18.66 -3.93 29.92
C ILE A 107 -19.78 -3.16 29.17
N LEU A 108 -21.06 -3.17 29.57
CA LEU A 108 -21.70 -3.44 30.86
C LEU A 108 -23.17 -3.86 30.65
N ILE A 109 -23.61 -4.80 31.47
CA ILE A 109 -25.02 -5.05 31.79
C ILE A 109 -25.47 -3.91 32.73
N GLY A 110 -26.60 -3.28 32.43
CA GLY A 110 -27.26 -2.29 33.28
C GLY A 110 -28.70 -2.11 32.86
#